data_AF-A0A2E9D300-F1
#
_entry.id   AF-A0A2E9D300-F1
#
_cell.length_a   1.000
_cell.length_b   1.000
_cell.length_c   1.000
_cell.angle_alpha   90.00
_cell.angle_beta   90.00
_cell.angle_gamma   90.00
#
_symmetry.space_group_name_H-M   'P 1'
#
loop_
_entity.id
_entity.type
_entity.pdbx_description
1 polymer ?
#
loop_
_entity_poly.entity_id
_entity_poly.type
_entity_poly.pdbx_seq_one_letter_code
_entity_poly.pdbx_strand_id
1 'polypeptide(L)'
;MIHRIVNRLRRIWGRRHFHLSRFVPSELPVHNVSWVADGFTIRKLAGTGVVMVENFCTEQEAADVIEAARDHLKRSGVLIDGKFQDAPGRISDTARMFGPDSRNDVIYPLMLRASMLVGLPYTHLEDVYVTRYQEGGRYDEHIDFGDEFQVDRLYTVLLYLNTLPESQGGETVFPNLKVAVQPRVGRAVTWTNKNPDGSGHFEVSHAACLVKNGGEKWSIQFWFRRYPMLDPVAEVETLQARPGIRLTGWEELPEGVSIRE
;
A
#
# COMPACT_ATOMS: atom_id res chain seq x y z
N MET A 1 24.66 2.47 16.77
CA MET A 1 24.01 2.79 18.06
C MET A 1 22.86 3.77 17.88
N ILE A 2 23.06 4.89 17.18
CA ILE A 2 22.04 5.93 16.91
C ILE A 2 20.78 5.37 16.23
N HIS A 3 20.92 4.60 15.15
CA HIS A 3 19.82 3.94 14.44
C HIS A 3 18.88 3.12 15.35
N ARG A 4 19.43 2.36 16.31
CA ARG A 4 18.63 1.57 17.26
C ARG A 4 17.85 2.46 18.23
N ILE A 5 18.39 3.63 18.57
CA ILE A 5 17.74 4.61 19.45
C ILE A 5 16.59 5.29 18.71
N VAL A 6 16.82 5.75 17.46
CA VAL A 6 15.79 6.36 16.61
C VAL A 6 14.61 5.41 16.41
N ASN A 7 14.88 4.15 16.03
CA ASN A 7 13.83 3.14 15.88
C ASN A 7 13.07 2.86 17.19
N ARG A 8 13.76 2.90 18.33
CA ARG A 8 13.12 2.72 19.64
C ARG A 8 12.21 3.91 20.00
N LEU A 9 12.67 5.13 19.79
CA LEU A 9 11.90 6.35 20.05
C LEU A 9 10.67 6.43 19.15
N ARG A 10 10.82 6.16 17.85
CA ARG A 10 9.70 6.09 16.90
C ARG A 10 8.68 5.03 17.30
N ARG A 11 9.13 3.85 17.76
CA ARG A 11 8.22 2.81 18.24
C ARG A 11 7.45 3.23 19.50
N ILE A 12 8.10 3.97 20.41
CA ILE A 12 7.43 4.53 21.61
C ILE A 12 6.41 5.59 21.18
N TRP A 13 6.77 6.48 20.26
CA TRP A 13 5.90 7.51 19.73
C TRP A 13 4.67 6.92 19.01
N GLY A 14 4.87 5.96 18.12
CA GLY A 14 3.77 5.25 17.45
C GLY A 14 2.86 4.50 18.43
N ARG A 15 3.44 3.82 19.45
CA ARG A 15 2.64 3.14 20.50
C ARG A 15 1.80 4.12 21.30
N ARG A 16 2.34 5.30 21.61
CA ARG A 16 1.58 6.36 22.29
C ARG A 16 0.36 6.74 21.45
N HIS A 17 0.53 6.99 20.15
CA HIS A 17 -0.58 7.33 19.26
C HIS A 17 -1.58 6.20 19.10
N PHE A 18 -1.12 4.95 19.00
CA PHE A 18 -1.99 3.77 18.99
C PHE A 18 -2.88 3.71 20.22
N HIS A 19 -2.31 3.80 21.43
CA HIS A 19 -3.09 3.76 22.66
C HIS A 19 -4.05 4.96 22.76
N LEU A 20 -3.61 6.17 22.39
CA LEU A 20 -4.48 7.36 22.38
C LEU A 20 -5.66 7.20 21.41
N SER A 21 -5.41 6.63 20.24
CA SER A 21 -6.47 6.42 19.23
C SER A 21 -7.60 5.54 19.75
N ARG A 22 -7.35 4.61 20.69
CA ARG A 22 -8.39 3.75 21.27
C ARG A 22 -9.41 4.50 22.13
N PHE A 23 -9.05 5.68 22.64
CA PHE A 23 -9.91 6.49 23.51
C PHE A 23 -10.43 7.75 22.84
N VAL A 24 -9.77 8.19 21.77
CA VAL A 24 -10.16 9.35 20.99
C VAL A 24 -10.54 8.86 19.59
N PRO A 25 -11.82 8.98 19.17
CA PRO A 25 -12.18 8.81 17.77
C PRO A 25 -11.28 9.74 16.96
N SER A 26 -10.43 9.16 16.12
CA SER A 26 -9.63 9.94 15.20
C SER A 26 -10.62 10.50 14.20
N GLU A 27 -10.93 11.80 14.27
CA GLU A 27 -11.43 12.52 13.11
C GLU A 27 -10.30 12.43 12.08
N LEU A 28 -10.37 11.41 11.22
CA LEU A 28 -9.39 11.24 10.16
C LEU A 28 -9.59 12.45 9.24
N PRO A 29 -8.58 13.32 9.08
CA PRO A 29 -8.69 14.39 8.10
C PRO A 29 -8.74 13.71 6.73
N VAL A 30 -9.94 13.63 6.16
CA VAL A 30 -10.14 13.15 4.79
C VAL A 30 -9.61 14.23 3.87
N HIS A 31 -8.35 14.09 3.46
CA HIS A 31 -7.80 14.95 2.42
C HIS A 31 -8.34 14.46 1.08
N ASN A 32 -9.21 15.26 0.47
CA ASN A 32 -9.78 14.92 -0.84
C ASN A 32 -8.67 14.90 -1.89
N VAL A 33 -8.80 13.99 -2.85
CA VAL A 33 -7.91 13.89 -4.01
C VAL A 33 -7.97 15.21 -4.80
N SER A 34 -6.92 16.02 -4.72
CA SER A 34 -6.80 17.31 -5.40
C SER A 34 -6.52 17.21 -6.90
N TRP A 35 -5.85 16.13 -7.32
CA TRP A 35 -5.29 15.97 -8.65
C TRP A 35 -5.09 14.49 -8.94
N VAL A 36 -5.60 14.06 -10.09
CA VAL A 36 -5.40 12.72 -10.62
C VAL A 36 -4.74 12.89 -11.98
N ALA A 37 -3.68 12.12 -12.27
CA ALA A 37 -3.05 12.17 -13.58
C ALA A 37 -4.05 11.74 -14.67
N ASP A 38 -3.91 12.29 -15.87
CA ASP A 38 -4.76 11.93 -17.01
C ASP A 38 -4.72 10.41 -17.27
N GLY A 39 -5.89 9.82 -17.54
CA GLY A 39 -6.04 8.39 -17.83
C GLY A 39 -6.18 7.49 -16.60
N PHE A 40 -6.13 8.00 -15.39
CA PHE A 40 -6.38 7.23 -14.18
C PHE A 40 -7.85 6.76 -14.11
N THR A 41 -8.07 5.46 -13.97
CA THR A 41 -9.44 4.90 -13.87
C THR A 41 -9.59 4.10 -12.60
N ILE A 42 -10.72 4.27 -11.92
CA ILE A 42 -11.06 3.57 -10.68
C ILE A 42 -12.21 2.61 -10.97
N ARG A 43 -12.04 1.34 -10.61
CA ARG A 43 -13.03 0.28 -10.81
C ARG A 43 -13.26 -0.49 -9.52
N LYS A 44 -14.49 -0.47 -9.01
CA LYS A 44 -14.94 -1.35 -7.94
C LYS A 44 -14.89 -2.80 -8.41
N LEU A 45 -14.15 -3.65 -7.71
CA LEU A 45 -14.02 -5.08 -8.04
C LEU A 45 -14.98 -5.95 -7.22
N ALA A 46 -15.34 -5.50 -6.02
CA ALA A 46 -16.28 -6.17 -5.13
C ALA A 46 -17.17 -5.16 -4.41
N GLY A 47 -18.35 -5.61 -3.96
CA GLY A 47 -19.30 -4.82 -3.18
C GLY A 47 -18.74 -4.28 -1.86
N THR A 48 -17.62 -4.84 -1.40
CA THR A 48 -17.12 -4.73 -0.02
C THR A 48 -15.93 -3.77 0.12
N GLY A 49 -15.47 -3.12 -0.95
CA GLY A 49 -14.43 -2.08 -0.86
C GLY A 49 -13.08 -2.44 -1.46
N VAL A 50 -12.98 -3.53 -2.22
CA VAL A 50 -11.83 -3.78 -3.10
C VAL A 50 -11.98 -2.99 -4.39
N VAL A 51 -11.01 -2.14 -4.66
CA VAL A 51 -11.00 -1.21 -5.79
C VAL A 51 -9.70 -1.37 -6.57
N MET A 52 -9.81 -1.49 -7.88
CA MET A 52 -8.69 -1.46 -8.80
C MET A 52 -8.52 -0.06 -9.37
N VAL A 53 -7.28 0.33 -9.58
CA VAL A 53 -6.91 1.61 -10.15
C VAL A 53 -5.94 1.36 -11.29
N GLU A 54 -6.24 1.86 -12.48
CA GLU A 54 -5.31 1.82 -13.62
C GLU A 54 -4.58 3.16 -13.76
N ASN A 55 -3.39 3.12 -14.36
CA ASN A 55 -2.53 4.29 -14.57
C ASN A 55 -2.21 5.04 -13.27
N PHE A 56 -2.10 4.30 -12.16
CA PHE A 56 -1.69 4.84 -10.87
C PHE A 56 -0.27 5.38 -10.91
N CYS A 57 0.61 4.78 -11.72
CA CYS A 57 1.93 5.33 -12.06
C CYS A 57 2.27 5.12 -13.53
N THR A 58 3.22 5.90 -14.03
CA THR A 58 3.77 5.70 -15.37
C THR A 58 4.74 4.51 -15.38
N GLU A 59 5.04 3.99 -16.57
CA GLU A 59 6.06 2.95 -16.73
C GLU A 59 7.45 3.45 -16.31
N GLN A 60 7.76 4.73 -16.55
CA GLN A 60 9.02 5.33 -16.13
C GLN A 60 9.14 5.40 -14.61
N GLU A 61 8.09 5.87 -13.92
CA GLU A 61 8.06 5.89 -12.44
C GLU A 61 8.24 4.48 -11.87
N ALA A 62 7.61 3.48 -12.49
CA ALA A 62 7.76 2.10 -12.05
C ALA A 62 9.18 1.57 -12.26
N ALA A 63 9.80 1.86 -13.41
CA ALA A 63 11.17 1.48 -13.71
C ALA A 63 12.18 2.13 -12.75
N ASP A 64 12.02 3.43 -12.47
CA ASP A 64 12.90 4.17 -11.56
C ASP A 64 12.83 3.59 -10.14
N VAL A 65 11.64 3.20 -9.68
CA VAL A 65 11.44 2.55 -8.38
C VAL A 65 12.09 1.16 -8.32
N ILE A 66 11.94 0.35 -9.39
CA ILE A 66 12.55 -0.98 -9.46
C ILE A 66 14.07 -0.85 -9.41
N GLU A 67 14.66 0.08 -10.17
CA GLU A 67 16.10 0.27 -10.21
C GLU A 67 16.65 0.74 -8.86
N ALA A 68 15.98 1.72 -8.25
CA ALA A 68 16.30 2.18 -6.90
C ALA A 68 16.22 1.09 -5.82
N ALA A 69 15.39 0.06 -6.02
CA ALA A 69 15.20 -1.03 -5.06
C ALA A 69 16.21 -2.18 -5.23
N ARG A 70 16.76 -2.36 -6.45
CA ARG A 70 17.47 -3.59 -6.87
C ARG A 70 18.62 -3.98 -5.94
N ASP A 71 19.46 -3.01 -5.58
CA ASP A 71 20.66 -3.23 -4.75
C ASP A 71 20.37 -3.28 -3.25
N HIS A 72 19.09 -3.15 -2.86
CA HIS A 72 18.66 -3.08 -1.46
C HIS A 72 17.76 -4.25 -1.05
N LEU A 73 17.50 -5.19 -1.96
CA LEU A 73 16.67 -6.36 -1.71
C LEU A 73 17.28 -7.29 -0.66
N LYS A 74 16.45 -7.69 0.29
CA LYS A 74 16.76 -8.70 1.30
C LYS A 74 15.60 -9.68 1.41
N ARG A 75 15.89 -10.91 1.84
CA ARG A 75 14.85 -11.91 2.05
C ARG A 75 13.73 -11.37 2.93
N SER A 76 12.48 -11.54 2.48
CA SER A 76 11.31 -11.10 3.25
C SER A 76 11.06 -12.03 4.42
N GLY A 77 10.62 -11.46 5.53
CA GLY A 77 10.06 -12.18 6.67
C GLY A 77 8.72 -11.58 7.05
N VAL A 78 8.13 -12.13 8.10
CA VAL A 78 6.88 -11.66 8.69
C VAL A 78 7.09 -11.41 10.19
N LEU A 79 6.26 -10.55 10.78
CA LEU A 79 6.24 -10.36 12.23
C LEU A 79 5.31 -11.42 12.84
N ILE A 80 5.88 -12.41 13.52
CA ILE A 80 5.13 -13.36 14.37
C ILE A 80 5.50 -13.04 15.82
N ASP A 81 4.50 -12.73 16.65
CA ASP A 81 4.67 -12.35 18.06
C ASP A 81 5.67 -11.18 18.26
N GLY A 82 5.67 -10.23 17.33
CA GLY A 82 6.56 -9.06 17.36
C GLY A 82 8.02 -9.35 17.02
N LYS A 83 8.36 -10.55 16.53
CA LYS A 83 9.69 -10.91 16.02
C LYS A 83 9.64 -11.15 14.51
N PHE A 84 10.66 -10.65 13.80
CA PHE A 84 10.84 -10.94 12.38
C PHE A 84 11.30 -12.38 12.22
N GLN A 85 10.52 -13.19 11.51
CA GLN A 85 10.81 -14.59 11.27
C GLN A 85 10.65 -14.88 9.77
N ASP A 86 11.49 -15.78 9.25
CA ASP A 86 11.26 -16.35 7.92
C ASP A 86 9.95 -17.13 7.97
N ALA A 87 8.98 -16.74 7.15
CA ALA A 87 7.73 -17.49 7.00
C ALA A 87 7.84 -18.41 5.80
N PRO A 88 7.66 -19.74 5.97
CA PRO A 88 7.55 -20.67 4.85
C PRO A 88 6.48 -20.25 3.82
N GLY A 89 5.43 -19.57 4.29
CA GLY A 89 4.35 -19.06 3.46
C GLY A 89 4.62 -17.73 2.74
N ARG A 90 5.79 -17.10 2.92
CA ARG A 90 6.18 -15.90 2.18
C ARG A 90 7.53 -16.10 1.51
N ILE A 91 7.49 -16.21 0.19
CA ILE A 91 8.69 -16.33 -0.66
C ILE A 91 8.81 -15.09 -1.52
N SER A 92 9.51 -14.09 -1.00
CA SER A 92 9.79 -12.81 -1.68
C SER A 92 11.06 -12.16 -1.13
N ASP A 93 11.57 -11.16 -1.84
CA ASP A 93 12.58 -10.22 -1.34
C ASP A 93 11.96 -8.82 -1.19
N THR A 94 12.45 -8.02 -0.25
CA THR A 94 11.97 -6.67 -0.01
C THR A 94 13.11 -5.67 0.11
N ALA A 95 12.88 -4.45 -0.37
CA ALA A 95 13.73 -3.29 -0.19
C ALA A 95 12.91 -2.20 0.49
N ARG A 96 13.43 -1.63 1.59
CA ARG A 96 12.80 -0.48 2.23
C ARG A 96 13.13 0.77 1.42
N MET A 97 12.11 1.44 0.89
CA MET A 97 12.23 2.67 0.09
C MET A 97 12.02 3.93 0.93
N PHE A 98 11.21 3.82 2.00
CA PHE A 98 10.94 4.92 2.91
C PHE A 98 10.87 4.44 4.36
N GLY A 99 11.52 5.17 5.26
CA GLY A 99 11.55 4.91 6.70
C GLY A 99 12.71 5.66 7.38
N PRO A 100 13.11 5.26 8.60
CA PRO A 100 14.12 5.97 9.39
C PRO A 100 15.51 5.95 8.77
N ASP A 101 15.79 4.93 7.96
CA ASP A 101 17.14 4.60 7.46
C ASP A 101 17.18 4.44 5.94
N SER A 102 16.09 4.78 5.29
CA SER A 102 15.97 4.79 3.85
C SER A 102 15.00 5.90 3.48
N ARG A 103 15.45 6.84 2.64
CA ARG A 103 14.64 7.90 2.07
C ARG A 103 15.03 7.99 0.61
N ASN A 104 14.28 7.29 -0.23
CA ASN A 104 14.48 7.37 -1.67
C ASN A 104 13.45 8.31 -2.28
N ASP A 105 13.91 9.39 -2.89
CA ASP A 105 13.02 10.47 -3.37
C ASP A 105 12.07 10.01 -4.48
N VAL A 106 12.44 8.94 -5.20
CA VAL A 106 11.62 8.35 -6.27
C VAL A 106 10.23 7.92 -5.78
N ILE A 107 10.09 7.67 -4.47
CA ILE A 107 8.85 7.12 -3.91
C ILE A 107 7.85 8.19 -3.46
N TYR A 108 8.27 9.44 -3.28
CA TYR A 108 7.38 10.50 -2.78
C TYR A 108 6.13 10.70 -3.64
N PRO A 109 6.21 10.80 -4.98
CA PRO A 109 5.00 10.98 -5.80
C PRO A 109 4.01 9.82 -5.66
N LEU A 110 4.50 8.59 -5.43
CA LEU A 110 3.64 7.41 -5.23
C LEU A 110 3.02 7.38 -3.84
N MET A 111 3.79 7.75 -2.80
CA MET A 111 3.27 7.90 -1.44
C MET A 111 2.13 8.93 -1.38
N LEU A 112 2.33 10.09 -2.02
CA LEU A 112 1.33 11.16 -2.02
C LEU A 112 0.07 10.76 -2.80
N ARG A 113 0.20 10.09 -3.95
CA ARG A 113 -0.95 9.52 -4.66
C ARG A 113 -1.69 8.47 -3.84
N ALA A 114 -0.97 7.59 -3.13
CA ALA A 114 -1.59 6.60 -2.26
C ALA A 114 -2.36 7.28 -1.11
N SER A 115 -1.77 8.33 -0.53
CA SER A 115 -2.38 9.17 0.50
C SER A 115 -3.66 9.83 0.02
N MET A 116 -3.64 10.42 -1.17
CA MET A 116 -4.81 11.02 -1.79
C MET A 116 -5.88 9.96 -2.04
N LEU A 117 -5.51 8.80 -2.60
CA LEU A 117 -6.43 7.71 -2.92
C LEU A 117 -7.23 7.22 -1.71
N VAL A 118 -6.59 7.11 -0.53
CA VAL A 118 -7.25 6.63 0.70
C VAL A 118 -7.74 7.77 1.59
N GLY A 119 -7.47 9.02 1.22
CA GLY A 119 -7.84 10.21 2.00
C GLY A 119 -7.09 10.38 3.32
N LEU A 120 -5.86 9.86 3.46
CA LEU A 120 -5.06 9.96 4.68
C LEU A 120 -3.74 10.69 4.44
N PRO A 121 -3.26 11.53 5.39
CA PRO A 121 -1.94 12.14 5.29
C PRO A 121 -0.84 11.08 5.13
N TYR A 122 0.22 11.38 4.36
CA TYR A 122 1.32 10.42 4.18
C TYR A 122 2.02 10.08 5.51
N THR A 123 1.90 10.93 6.52
CA THR A 123 2.42 10.66 7.87
C THR A 123 1.79 9.44 8.51
N HIS A 124 0.63 8.98 8.03
CA HIS A 124 -0.05 7.75 8.47
C HIS A 124 0.48 6.48 7.79
N LEU A 125 1.36 6.60 6.79
CA LEU A 125 2.00 5.44 6.18
C LEU A 125 2.93 4.74 7.16
N GLU A 126 2.98 3.41 7.07
CA GLU A 126 4.11 2.65 7.59
C GLU A 126 5.39 2.91 6.77
N ASP A 127 6.49 2.26 7.15
CA ASP A 127 7.65 2.13 6.26
C ASP A 127 7.20 1.53 4.92
N VAL A 128 7.71 2.08 3.83
CA VAL A 128 7.33 1.68 2.47
C VAL A 128 8.34 0.69 1.93
N TYR A 129 7.85 -0.42 1.39
CA TYR A 129 8.67 -1.51 0.86
C TYR A 129 8.29 -1.84 -0.58
N VAL A 130 9.31 -1.94 -1.43
CA VAL A 130 9.22 -2.66 -2.70
C VAL A 130 9.42 -4.14 -2.42
N THR A 131 8.59 -4.98 -3.03
CA THR A 131 8.61 -6.43 -2.91
C THR A 131 8.83 -7.07 -4.28
N ARG A 132 9.79 -7.97 -4.37
CA ARG A 132 10.11 -8.80 -5.53
C ARG A 132 9.76 -10.26 -5.28
N TYR A 133 9.05 -10.86 -6.22
CA TYR A 133 8.80 -12.30 -6.29
C TYR A 133 9.47 -12.83 -7.57
N GLN A 134 10.49 -13.68 -7.41
CA GLN A 134 11.07 -14.43 -8.53
C GLN A 134 10.21 -15.68 -8.79
N GLU A 135 10.56 -16.48 -9.80
CA GLU A 135 9.96 -17.79 -10.01
C GLU A 135 9.96 -18.64 -8.72
N GLY A 136 8.82 -19.26 -8.42
CA GLY A 136 8.58 -19.96 -7.15
C GLY A 136 8.14 -19.04 -6.00
N GLY A 137 8.24 -17.72 -6.18
CA GLY A 137 7.80 -16.71 -5.23
C GLY A 137 6.28 -16.70 -5.07
N ARG A 138 5.82 -16.50 -3.82
CA ARG A 138 4.40 -16.43 -3.45
C ARG A 138 4.22 -15.78 -2.08
N TYR A 139 2.99 -15.46 -1.73
CA TYR A 139 2.59 -15.18 -0.36
C TYR A 139 1.25 -15.86 -0.09
N ASP A 140 1.24 -16.81 0.83
CA ASP A 140 0.05 -17.51 1.29
C ASP A 140 -1.02 -16.54 1.81
N GLU A 141 -2.26 -17.03 1.87
CA GLU A 141 -3.42 -16.24 2.28
C GLU A 141 -3.24 -15.63 3.67
N HIS A 142 -3.48 -14.32 3.77
CA HIS A 142 -3.36 -13.56 5.00
C HIS A 142 -4.28 -12.34 5.02
N ILE A 143 -4.33 -11.70 6.18
CA ILE A 143 -4.95 -10.39 6.38
C ILE A 143 -3.89 -9.36 6.74
N ASP A 144 -4.16 -8.11 6.37
CA ASP A 144 -3.28 -6.99 6.69
C ASP A 144 -3.64 -6.30 8.01
N PHE A 145 -4.65 -6.77 8.74
CA PHE A 145 -5.04 -6.18 10.02
C PHE A 145 -4.89 -7.12 11.21
N GLY A 146 -4.83 -6.51 12.38
CA GLY A 146 -5.10 -7.12 13.67
C GLY A 146 -5.35 -6.04 14.71
N ASP A 147 -5.54 -6.44 15.97
CA ASP A 147 -5.79 -5.49 17.07
C ASP A 147 -4.52 -5.14 17.86
N GLU A 148 -3.38 -5.67 17.41
CA GLU A 148 -2.06 -5.33 17.92
C GLU A 148 -1.46 -4.13 17.18
N PHE A 149 -0.65 -3.34 17.89
CA PHE A 149 0.09 -2.22 17.32
C PHE A 149 0.85 -2.58 16.03
N GLN A 150 1.36 -3.80 15.93
CA GLN A 150 2.16 -4.27 14.80
C GLN A 150 1.35 -4.39 13.50
N VAL A 151 0.03 -4.59 13.59
CA VAL A 151 -0.83 -4.93 12.44
C VAL A 151 -2.16 -4.17 12.41
N ASP A 152 -2.42 -3.21 13.29
CA ASP A 152 -3.59 -2.31 13.24
C ASP A 152 -3.60 -1.34 12.02
N ARG A 153 -3.79 -1.88 10.81
CA ARG A 153 -3.84 -1.16 9.52
C ARG A 153 -5.29 -0.86 9.11
N LEU A 154 -5.54 0.32 8.56
CA LEU A 154 -6.83 0.75 8.03
C LEU A 154 -7.00 0.46 6.54
N TYR A 155 -5.98 0.79 5.75
CA TYR A 155 -6.00 0.64 4.29
C TYR A 155 -4.73 -0.02 3.81
N THR A 156 -4.87 -0.77 2.72
CA THR A 156 -3.75 -1.22 1.91
C THR A 156 -3.92 -0.68 0.49
N VAL A 157 -2.84 -0.17 -0.09
CA VAL A 157 -2.71 0.08 -1.53
C VAL A 157 -1.52 -0.74 -2.03
N LEU A 158 -1.78 -1.69 -2.92
CA LEU A 158 -0.76 -2.48 -3.59
C LEU A 158 -0.66 -2.02 -5.04
N LEU A 159 0.51 -1.55 -5.44
CA LEU A 159 0.80 -1.14 -6.83
C LEU A 159 1.75 -2.16 -7.47
N TYR A 160 1.42 -2.59 -8.69
CA TYR A 160 2.30 -3.40 -9.52
C TYR A 160 3.25 -2.50 -10.31
N LEU A 161 4.55 -2.83 -10.26
CA LEU A 161 5.61 -2.07 -10.92
C LEU A 161 6.00 -2.67 -12.28
N ASN A 162 5.50 -3.88 -12.59
CA ASN A 162 5.68 -4.50 -13.89
C ASN A 162 4.48 -5.37 -14.28
N THR A 163 4.45 -5.77 -15.54
CA THR A 163 3.40 -6.61 -16.12
C THR A 163 3.86 -8.06 -16.22
N LEU A 164 3.03 -9.00 -15.78
CA LEU A 164 3.22 -10.44 -16.01
C LEU A 164 2.11 -10.95 -16.94
N PRO A 165 2.44 -11.77 -17.96
CA PRO A 165 1.43 -12.56 -18.66
C PRO A 165 0.76 -13.56 -17.71
N GLU A 166 -0.50 -13.93 -17.97
CA GLU A 166 -1.26 -14.89 -17.15
C GLU A 166 -0.53 -16.23 -16.99
N SER A 167 0.21 -16.66 -18.01
CA SER A 167 1.02 -17.88 -17.95
C SER A 167 2.11 -17.85 -16.87
N GLN A 168 2.53 -16.66 -16.42
CA GLN A 168 3.52 -16.48 -15.36
C GLN A 168 2.90 -16.35 -13.95
N GLY A 169 1.57 -16.26 -13.83
CA GLY A 169 0.88 -16.11 -12.55
C GLY A 169 1.25 -14.81 -11.82
N GLY A 170 1.34 -14.87 -10.49
CA GLY A 170 1.69 -13.71 -9.66
C GLY A 170 0.52 -12.78 -9.32
N GLU A 171 -0.72 -13.19 -9.60
CA GLU A 171 -1.93 -12.45 -9.27
C GLU A 171 -2.02 -12.13 -7.77
N THR A 172 -2.70 -11.03 -7.43
CA THR A 172 -3.25 -10.87 -6.09
C THR A 172 -4.68 -11.38 -6.09
N VAL A 173 -4.96 -12.40 -5.30
CA VAL A 173 -6.30 -13.01 -5.20
C VAL A 173 -6.95 -12.67 -3.88
N PHE A 174 -8.27 -12.47 -3.90
CA PHE A 174 -9.15 -12.33 -2.74
C PHE A 174 -10.14 -13.50 -2.78
N PRO A 175 -9.80 -14.65 -2.18
CA PRO A 175 -10.57 -15.89 -2.37
C PRO A 175 -12.03 -15.76 -1.97
N ASN A 176 -12.30 -15.11 -0.83
CA ASN A 176 -13.66 -14.89 -0.30
C ASN A 176 -14.53 -14.03 -1.23
N LEU A 177 -13.91 -13.14 -2.01
CA LEU A 177 -14.58 -12.26 -2.96
C LEU A 177 -14.59 -12.79 -4.39
N LYS A 178 -13.91 -13.91 -4.66
CA LYS A 178 -13.69 -14.48 -6.00
C LYS A 178 -13.10 -13.47 -6.98
N VAL A 179 -12.21 -12.61 -6.48
CA VAL A 179 -11.51 -11.58 -7.26
C VAL A 179 -10.06 -12.02 -7.46
N ALA A 180 -9.55 -11.84 -8.67
CA ALA A 180 -8.14 -11.97 -9.00
C ALA A 180 -7.69 -10.74 -9.79
N VAL A 181 -6.55 -10.17 -9.39
CA VAL A 181 -5.97 -8.99 -10.05
C VAL A 181 -4.62 -9.37 -10.64
N GLN A 182 -4.53 -9.28 -11.97
CA GLN A 182 -3.31 -9.58 -12.72
C GLN A 182 -2.28 -8.46 -12.54
N PRO A 183 -0.97 -8.77 -12.40
CA PRO A 183 0.09 -7.77 -12.39
C PRO A 183 0.17 -7.03 -13.73
N ARG A 184 -0.01 -5.72 -13.68
CA ARG A 184 0.17 -4.82 -14.82
C ARG A 184 0.84 -3.55 -14.34
N VAL A 185 1.90 -3.11 -15.01
CA VAL A 185 2.59 -1.86 -14.66
C VAL A 185 1.57 -0.71 -14.52
N GLY A 186 1.69 0.06 -13.43
CA GLY A 186 0.79 1.18 -13.16
C GLY A 186 -0.60 0.78 -12.63
N ARG A 187 -0.94 -0.51 -12.56
CA ARG A 187 -2.17 -0.95 -11.89
C ARG A 187 -1.95 -1.02 -10.39
N ALA A 188 -2.85 -0.42 -9.63
CA ALA A 188 -2.96 -0.61 -8.19
C ALA A 188 -4.27 -1.31 -7.82
N VAL A 189 -4.28 -1.95 -6.66
CA VAL A 189 -5.46 -2.47 -5.99
C VAL A 189 -5.43 -1.98 -4.56
N THR A 190 -6.57 -1.47 -4.08
CA THR A 190 -6.73 -0.95 -2.73
C THR A 190 -7.97 -1.55 -2.07
N TRP A 191 -7.91 -1.68 -0.75
CA TRP A 191 -9.01 -2.17 0.05
C TRP A 191 -8.96 -1.62 1.48
N THR A 192 -10.12 -1.64 2.14
CA THR A 192 -10.25 -1.36 3.57
C THR A 192 -10.02 -2.62 4.38
N ASN A 193 -9.17 -2.53 5.40
CA ASN A 193 -8.87 -3.64 6.30
C ASN A 193 -9.83 -3.69 7.52
N LYS A 194 -10.57 -2.61 7.76
CA LYS A 194 -11.58 -2.50 8.81
C LYS A 194 -12.92 -2.08 8.19
N ASN A 195 -14.02 -2.59 8.74
CA ASN A 195 -15.38 -2.18 8.40
C ASN A 195 -15.69 -0.79 8.99
N PRO A 196 -16.77 -0.11 8.55
CA PRO A 196 -17.16 1.19 9.09
C PRO A 196 -17.40 1.21 10.61
N ASP A 197 -17.76 0.06 11.20
CA ASP A 197 -17.93 -0.12 12.65
C ASP A 197 -16.61 -0.38 13.40
N GLY A 198 -15.48 -0.41 12.68
CA GLY A 198 -14.14 -0.67 13.22
C GLY A 198 -13.78 -2.15 13.38
N SER A 199 -14.70 -3.08 13.08
CA SER A 199 -14.41 -4.51 13.08
C SER A 199 -13.48 -4.91 11.93
N GLY A 200 -12.84 -6.08 12.05
CA GLY A 200 -11.97 -6.62 11.00
C GLY A 200 -12.75 -6.96 9.72
N HIS A 201 -12.24 -6.53 8.56
CA HIS A 201 -12.86 -6.85 7.27
C HIS A 201 -12.28 -8.18 6.73
N PHE A 202 -12.81 -9.31 7.20
CA PHE A 202 -12.24 -10.63 6.87
C PHE A 202 -12.40 -11.07 5.41
N GLU A 203 -13.35 -10.49 4.67
CA GLU A 203 -13.55 -10.83 3.25
C GLU A 203 -12.38 -10.37 2.36
N VAL A 204 -11.56 -9.39 2.80
CA VAL A 204 -10.36 -8.94 2.08
C VAL A 204 -9.11 -9.78 2.38
N SER A 205 -9.29 -10.96 2.99
CA SER A 205 -8.23 -11.98 3.02
C SER A 205 -7.68 -12.20 1.61
N HIS A 206 -6.36 -12.16 1.47
CA HIS A 206 -5.71 -12.13 0.17
C HIS A 206 -4.39 -12.87 0.14
N ALA A 207 -3.97 -13.26 -1.07
CA ALA A 207 -2.73 -13.98 -1.32
C ALA A 207 -2.04 -13.45 -2.58
N ALA A 208 -0.72 -13.62 -2.65
CA ALA A 208 0.03 -13.48 -3.89
C ALA A 208 0.26 -14.87 -4.50
N CYS A 209 -0.35 -15.13 -5.65
CA CYS A 209 -0.23 -16.39 -6.37
C CYS A 209 1.22 -16.67 -6.77
N LEU A 210 1.51 -17.97 -6.99
CA LEU A 210 2.82 -18.44 -7.39
C LEU A 210 3.26 -17.80 -8.71
N VAL A 211 4.44 -17.19 -8.72
CA VAL A 211 5.13 -16.76 -9.93
C VAL A 211 5.78 -17.97 -10.61
N LYS A 212 5.57 -18.13 -11.91
CA LYS A 212 5.91 -19.32 -12.70
C LYS A 212 6.62 -18.93 -14.00
N ASN A 213 7.18 -19.92 -14.70
CA ASN A 213 7.65 -19.81 -16.08
C ASN A 213 8.68 -18.68 -16.27
N GLY A 214 9.67 -18.64 -15.37
CA GLY A 214 10.72 -17.62 -15.36
C GLY A 214 10.23 -16.19 -15.08
N GLY A 215 8.99 -16.02 -14.60
CA GLY A 215 8.43 -14.71 -14.27
C GLY A 215 9.13 -14.04 -13.08
N GLU A 216 9.05 -12.71 -13.05
CA GLU A 216 9.50 -11.89 -11.92
C GLU A 216 8.49 -10.77 -11.68
N LYS A 217 7.86 -10.74 -10.51
CA LYS A 217 6.87 -9.71 -10.13
C LYS A 217 7.49 -8.70 -9.18
N TRP A 218 7.26 -7.43 -9.48
CA TRP A 218 7.60 -6.29 -8.63
C TRP A 218 6.33 -5.56 -8.19
N SER A 219 6.26 -5.25 -6.91
CA SER A 219 5.13 -4.52 -6.34
C SER A 219 5.58 -3.65 -5.18
N ILE A 220 4.74 -2.68 -4.83
CA ILE A 220 4.91 -1.83 -3.66
C ILE A 220 3.63 -1.84 -2.84
N GLN A 221 3.78 -1.84 -1.52
CA GLN A 221 2.66 -1.82 -0.59
C GLN A 221 2.73 -0.55 0.25
N PHE A 222 1.60 0.16 0.27
CA PHE A 222 1.37 1.31 1.12
C PHE A 222 0.33 0.91 2.17
N TRP A 223 0.78 0.78 3.41
CA TRP A 223 -0.09 0.48 4.54
C TRP A 223 -0.34 1.74 5.35
N PHE A 224 -1.61 2.04 5.57
CA PHE A 224 -2.02 3.21 6.34
C PHE A 224 -2.54 2.83 7.71
N ARG A 225 -2.13 3.60 8.71
CA ARG A 225 -2.66 3.54 10.07
C ARG A 225 -3.70 4.62 10.30
N ARG A 226 -4.49 4.44 11.34
CA ARG A 226 -5.41 5.50 11.82
C ARG A 226 -4.69 6.66 12.53
N TYR A 227 -3.41 6.48 12.83
CA TYR A 227 -2.56 7.46 13.50
C TYR A 227 -1.24 7.67 12.74
N PRO A 228 -0.56 8.80 12.96
CA PRO A 228 0.75 9.04 12.40
C PRO A 228 1.80 7.99 12.81
N MET A 229 2.57 7.54 11.83
CA MET A 229 3.68 6.59 11.94
C MET A 229 5.00 7.13 11.41
N LEU A 230 4.96 8.17 10.59
CA LEU A 230 6.12 8.86 10.03
C LEU A 230 6.16 10.29 10.55
N ASP A 231 7.38 10.78 10.75
CA ASP A 231 7.60 12.20 10.99
C ASP A 231 7.24 12.98 9.72
N PRO A 232 6.63 14.18 9.85
CA PRO A 232 6.47 15.06 8.70
C PRO A 232 7.84 15.32 8.08
N VAL A 233 7.98 15.02 6.79
CA VAL A 233 9.09 15.54 5.99
C VAL A 233 8.88 17.05 5.87
N ALA A 234 9.97 17.82 5.85
CA ALA A 234 9.91 19.21 5.41
C ALA A 234 9.17 19.26 4.06
N GLU A 235 8.26 20.24 3.92
CA GLU A 235 7.28 20.36 2.83
C GLU A 235 7.80 19.80 1.49
N VAL A 236 7.27 18.65 1.09
CA VAL A 236 7.53 18.13 -0.26
C VAL A 236 6.62 18.91 -1.20
N GLU A 237 7.15 19.96 -1.82
CA GLU A 237 6.43 20.69 -2.85
C GLU A 237 6.28 19.80 -4.09
N THR A 238 5.16 19.09 -4.16
CA THR A 238 4.74 18.34 -5.36
C THR A 238 3.44 18.93 -5.87
N LEU A 239 3.16 18.78 -7.17
CA LEU A 239 1.88 19.18 -7.76
C LEU A 239 0.70 18.52 -7.03
N GLN A 240 0.90 17.31 -6.52
CA GLN A 240 -0.08 16.50 -5.77
C GLN A 240 -0.29 16.98 -4.33
N ALA A 241 0.64 17.73 -3.74
CA ALA A 241 0.54 18.29 -2.40
C ALA A 241 -0.24 19.64 -2.36
N ARG A 242 -0.61 20.18 -3.52
CA ARG A 242 -1.37 21.44 -3.62
C ARG A 242 -2.87 21.17 -3.32
N PRO A 243 -3.54 22.04 -2.56
CA PRO A 243 -5.00 21.93 -2.34
C PRO A 243 -5.74 22.00 -3.69
N GLY A 244 -6.61 21.03 -3.98
CA GLY A 244 -7.45 21.00 -5.18
C GLY A 244 -8.95 21.04 -4.87
N ILE A 245 -9.77 20.99 -5.93
CA ILE A 245 -11.23 20.95 -5.82
C ILE A 245 -11.65 19.58 -5.27
N ARG A 246 -12.50 19.61 -4.25
CA ARG A 246 -13.05 18.41 -3.58
C ARG A 246 -13.73 17.50 -4.60
N LEU A 247 -13.33 16.23 -4.64
CA LEU A 247 -14.17 15.15 -5.19
C LEU A 247 -15.02 14.58 -4.05
N THR A 248 -16.33 14.79 -4.12
CA THR A 248 -17.36 14.36 -3.16
C THR A 248 -17.86 12.96 -3.45
N GLY A 249 -17.43 12.35 -4.57
CA GLY A 249 -18.00 11.10 -5.07
C GLY A 249 -19.29 11.31 -5.88
N TRP A 250 -19.66 12.58 -6.15
CA TRP A 250 -20.88 12.97 -6.87
C TRP A 250 -20.63 13.93 -8.05
N GLU A 251 -19.37 14.29 -8.35
CA GLU A 251 -19.07 15.15 -9.50
C GLU A 251 -19.26 14.40 -10.84
N GLU A 252 -19.72 15.13 -11.87
CA GLU A 252 -19.64 14.66 -13.25
C GLU A 252 -18.16 14.56 -13.65
N LEU A 253 -17.70 13.33 -13.86
CA LEU A 253 -16.38 13.04 -14.39
C LEU A 253 -16.34 13.41 -15.89
N PRO A 254 -15.14 13.58 -16.47
CA PRO A 254 -14.99 13.79 -17.91
C PRO A 254 -15.76 12.73 -18.71
N GLU A 255 -16.29 13.11 -19.87
CA GLU A 255 -17.07 12.23 -20.75
C GLU A 255 -16.42 10.85 -20.88
N GLY A 256 -17.15 9.80 -20.45
CA GLY A 256 -16.72 8.40 -20.56
C GLY A 256 -16.31 7.70 -19.26
N VAL A 257 -16.32 8.36 -18.10
CA VAL A 257 -16.05 7.71 -16.80
C VAL A 257 -17.29 7.70 -15.92
N SER A 258 -17.77 6.51 -15.54
CA SER A 258 -18.90 6.34 -14.60
C SER A 258 -18.44 5.62 -13.34
N ILE A 259 -18.82 6.13 -12.17
CA ILE A 259 -18.79 5.35 -10.93
C ILE A 259 -20.23 4.87 -10.70
N ARG A 260 -20.47 3.56 -10.81
CA ARG A 260 -21.77 2.99 -10.45
C ARG A 260 -21.84 2.81 -8.93
N GLU A 261 -23.01 3.16 -8.39
CA GLU A 261 -23.46 3.02 -7.00
C GLU A 261 -23.01 1.72 -6.31
#